data_AF-A0A962MMX8-F1
#
_entry.id   AF-A0A962MMX8-F1
#
_cell.length_a   1.000
_cell.length_b   1.000
_cell.length_c   1.000
_cell.angle_alpha   90.00
_cell.angle_beta   90.00
_cell.angle_gamma   90.00
#
_symmetry.space_group_name_H-M   'P 1'
#
loop_
_entity.id
_entity.type
_entity.pdbx_description
1 polymer ?
#
loop_
_entity_poly.entity_id
_entity_poly.type
_entity_poly.pdbx_seq_one_letter_code
_entity_poly.pdbx_strand_id
1 'polypeptide(L)'
;MTTNHQLINQTSGKVEYYTPPAIIEAARATMGGIDLDPASSARANEIVQAAQYITAEQDGLSQPWFGRVWMNHPFGRKENPLWIQKLMDERLSGSLLQVCCITFASTSE
;
A
#
# COMPACT_ATOMS: atom_id res chain seq x y z
N MET A 1 6.40 -18.53 20.49
CA MET A 1 6.26 -18.36 19.03
C MET A 1 5.20 -17.30 18.81
N THR A 2 5.61 -16.06 18.55
CA THR A 2 4.67 -14.95 18.43
C THR A 2 4.32 -14.80 16.96
N THR A 3 3.11 -15.20 16.60
CA THR A 3 2.60 -15.04 15.25
C THR A 3 2.37 -13.55 14.99
N ASN A 4 3.03 -12.99 13.98
CA ASN A 4 3.00 -11.55 13.66
C ASN A 4 1.59 -10.97 13.40
N HIS A 5 0.56 -11.81 13.26
CA HIS A 5 -0.83 -11.37 13.12
C HIS A 5 -1.52 -10.98 14.45
N GLN A 6 -0.86 -11.13 15.60
CA GLN A 6 -1.43 -10.81 16.93
C GLN A 6 -1.05 -9.43 17.49
N LEU A 7 -0.42 -8.54 16.71
CA LEU A 7 -0.23 -7.13 17.10
C LEU A 7 -1.50 -6.29 16.84
N ILE A 8 -2.64 -6.82 17.25
CA ILE A 8 -3.95 -6.15 17.17
C ILE A 8 -4.07 -5.30 18.43
N ASN A 9 -3.65 -4.03 18.36
CA ASN A 9 -3.93 -3.10 19.45
C ASN A 9 -5.39 -2.64 19.35
N GLN A 10 -6.29 -3.37 20.01
CA GLN A 10 -7.69 -2.99 20.18
C GLN A 10 -7.78 -1.84 21.20
N THR A 11 -7.48 -0.61 20.79
CA THR A 11 -8.01 0.61 21.43
C THR A 11 -8.00 1.75 20.40
N SER A 12 -9.18 2.33 20.12
CA SER A 12 -9.36 3.58 19.34
C SER A 12 -8.97 3.54 17.84
N GLY A 13 -9.81 2.91 17.01
CA GLY A 13 -10.28 3.48 15.72
C GLY A 13 -9.31 3.79 14.56
N LYS A 14 -7.99 3.65 14.69
CA LYS A 14 -7.02 3.83 13.59
C LYS A 14 -5.92 2.79 13.69
N VAL A 15 -6.01 1.74 12.88
CA VAL A 15 -4.95 0.73 12.77
C VAL A 15 -4.19 0.98 11.47
N GLU A 16 -3.03 1.64 11.56
CA GLU A 16 -2.06 1.66 10.47
C GLU A 16 -1.26 0.36 10.52
N TYR A 17 -1.46 -0.51 9.53
CA TYR A 17 -0.67 -1.74 9.39
C TYR A 17 0.60 -1.42 8.59
N TYR A 18 1.74 -1.27 9.26
CA TYR A 18 3.02 -1.12 8.56
C TYR A 18 3.51 -2.47 8.01
N THR A 19 4.09 -2.43 6.81
CA THR A 19 4.71 -3.60 6.20
C THR A 19 6.07 -3.88 6.84
N PRO A 20 6.41 -5.13 7.20
CA PRO A 20 7.73 -5.50 7.66
C PRO A 20 8.84 -5.00 6.70
N PRO A 21 9.95 -4.42 7.21
CA PRO A 21 11.00 -3.84 6.36
C PRO A 21 11.55 -4.79 5.30
N ALA A 22 11.72 -6.08 5.62
CA ALA A 22 12.24 -7.06 4.67
C ALA A 22 11.38 -7.21 3.39
N ILE A 23 10.06 -7.04 3.50
CA ILE A 23 9.17 -7.10 2.34
C ILE A 23 9.32 -5.84 1.49
N ILE A 24 9.43 -4.67 2.14
CA ILE A 24 9.66 -3.40 1.47
C ILE A 24 11.02 -3.39 0.75
N GLU A 25 12.08 -3.88 1.38
CA GLU A 25 13.39 -4.02 0.75
C GLU A 25 13.33 -4.93 -0.48
N ALA A 26 12.64 -6.07 -0.36
CA ALA A 26 12.46 -6.99 -1.49
C ALA A 26 11.69 -6.33 -2.64
N ALA A 27 10.64 -5.55 -2.34
CA ALA A 27 9.87 -4.81 -3.33
C ALA A 27 10.72 -3.74 -4.03
N ARG A 28 11.48 -2.94 -3.28
CA ARG A 28 12.42 -1.97 -3.85
C ARG A 28 13.49 -2.63 -4.71
N ALA A 29 14.11 -3.71 -4.23
CA ALA A 29 15.12 -4.42 -5.00
C ALA A 29 14.54 -5.00 -6.31
N THR A 30 13.30 -5.51 -6.25
CA THR A 30 12.61 -6.08 -7.43
C THR A 30 12.22 -5.01 -8.44
N MET A 31 11.70 -3.87 -7.98
CA MET A 31 11.24 -2.78 -8.86
C MET A 31 12.35 -1.77 -9.22
N GLY A 32 13.52 -1.87 -8.59
CA GLY A 32 14.62 -0.90 -8.70
C GLY A 32 14.39 0.40 -7.92
N GLY A 33 13.39 0.45 -7.03
CA GLY A 33 12.93 1.62 -6.29
C GLY A 33 11.40 1.73 -6.22
N ILE A 34 10.89 2.69 -5.46
CA ILE A 34 9.47 3.02 -5.35
C ILE A 34 9.31 4.51 -5.66
N ASP A 35 8.52 4.83 -6.69
CA ASP A 35 8.24 6.22 -7.06
C ASP A 35 7.07 6.76 -6.24
N LEU A 36 6.05 5.94 -6.00
CA LEU A 36 4.82 6.34 -5.33
C LEU A 36 4.32 5.29 -4.33
N ASP A 37 3.95 5.76 -3.13
CA ASP A 37 3.09 5.05 -2.18
C ASP A 37 1.77 5.83 -2.00
N PRO A 38 0.65 5.39 -2.61
CA PRO A 38 -0.58 6.16 -2.63
C PRO A 38 -1.40 6.05 -1.34
N ALA A 39 -0.95 5.26 -0.36
CA ALA A 39 -1.66 5.03 0.88
C ALA A 39 -0.69 4.96 2.07
N SER A 40 -0.09 6.10 2.40
CA SER A 40 1.03 6.15 3.32
C SER A 40 0.84 7.16 4.45
N SER A 41 1.85 7.27 5.29
CA SER A 41 2.03 8.32 6.28
C SER A 41 3.52 8.68 6.35
N ALA A 42 3.87 9.83 6.93
CA ALA A 42 5.28 10.21 7.11
C ALA A 42 6.05 9.11 7.86
N ARG A 43 5.39 8.45 8.83
CA ARG A 43 5.95 7.35 9.60
C ARG A 43 6.15 6.09 8.75
N ALA A 44 5.17 5.71 7.93
CA ALA A 44 5.32 4.57 7.02
C ALA A 44 6.48 4.80 6.02
N ASN A 45 6.59 6.03 5.49
CA ASN A 45 7.58 6.35 4.48
C ASN A 45 9.02 6.39 4.98
N GLU A 46 9.26 6.45 6.30
CA GLU A 46 10.59 6.20 6.87
C GLU A 46 11.13 4.82 6.46
N ILE A 47 10.24 3.84 6.28
CA ILE A 47 10.57 2.47 5.86
C ILE A 47 10.34 2.30 4.36
N VAL A 48 9.20 2.77 3.82
CA VAL A 48 8.83 2.58 2.39
C VAL A 48 9.78 3.33 1.46
N GLN A 49 10.26 4.51 1.86
CA GLN A 49 11.19 5.34 1.10
C GLN A 49 10.74 5.55 -0.36
N ALA A 50 9.44 5.76 -0.56
CA ALA A 50 8.90 6.20 -1.84
C ALA A 50 9.34 7.64 -2.11
N ALA A 51 9.62 7.96 -3.38
CA ALA A 51 9.96 9.33 -3.78
C ALA A 51 8.80 10.30 -3.51
N GLN A 52 7.57 9.84 -3.70
CA GLN A 52 6.34 10.54 -3.32
C GLN A 52 5.43 9.60 -2.53
N TYR A 53 4.73 10.12 -1.54
CA TYR A 53 3.69 9.38 -0.83
C TYR A 53 2.46 10.24 -0.60
N ILE A 54 1.29 9.60 -0.58
CA ILE A 54 0.01 10.27 -0.39
C ILE A 54 -0.53 9.90 0.99
N THR A 55 -0.88 10.90 1.79
CA THR A 55 -1.45 10.69 3.12
C THR A 55 -2.96 10.49 3.07
N ALA A 56 -3.54 10.01 4.18
CA ALA A 56 -4.99 9.83 4.30
C ALA A 56 -5.77 11.14 4.03
N GLU A 57 -5.22 12.29 4.41
CA GLU A 57 -5.85 13.62 4.20
C GLU A 57 -5.89 14.04 2.73
N GLN A 58 -5.00 13.49 1.90
CA GLN A 58 -4.88 13.81 0.48
C GLN A 58 -5.73 12.89 -0.41
N ASP A 59 -6.35 11.86 0.18
CA ASP A 59 -7.16 10.84 -0.49
C ASP A 59 -6.48 10.23 -1.72
N GLY A 60 -5.72 9.16 -1.51
CA GLY A 60 -5.00 8.46 -2.58
C GLY A 60 -5.85 7.98 -3.76
N LEU A 61 -7.16 7.76 -3.58
CA LEU A 61 -8.04 7.37 -4.69
C LEU A 61 -8.33 8.54 -5.64
N SER A 62 -8.25 9.77 -5.15
CA SER A 62 -8.46 11.00 -5.93
C SER A 62 -7.22 11.49 -6.68
N GLN A 63 -6.04 10.93 -6.38
CA GLN A 63 -4.76 11.37 -6.93
C GLN A 63 -4.35 10.54 -8.16
N PRO A 64 -3.54 11.11 -9.08
CA PRO A 64 -2.94 10.35 -10.17
C PRO A 64 -1.85 9.41 -9.65
N TRP A 65 -1.80 8.18 -10.16
CA TRP A 65 -0.73 7.24 -9.83
C TRP A 65 0.24 7.06 -10.99
N PHE A 66 1.53 6.92 -10.69
CA PHE A 66 2.56 6.84 -11.72
C PHE A 66 3.77 5.99 -11.29
N GLY A 67 4.53 5.52 -12.29
CA GLY A 67 5.83 4.90 -12.06
C GLY A 67 5.74 3.54 -11.38
N ARG A 68 6.65 3.30 -10.42
CA ARG A 68 6.74 2.08 -9.61
C ARG A 68 6.00 2.28 -8.30
N VAL A 69 4.88 1.58 -8.15
CA VAL A 69 3.96 1.78 -7.03
C VAL A 69 4.10 0.70 -5.97
N TRP A 70 4.26 1.12 -4.72
CA TRP A 70 4.02 0.27 -3.54
C TRP A 70 2.65 0.59 -2.99
N MET A 71 1.74 -0.38 -2.93
CA MET A 71 0.38 -0.17 -2.42
C MET A 71 0.10 -1.04 -1.20
N ASN A 72 -0.01 -0.41 -0.04
CA ASN A 72 -0.48 -1.01 1.20
C ASN A 72 -1.64 -0.17 1.77
N HIS A 73 -2.77 -0.23 1.09
CA HIS A 73 -3.95 0.59 1.38
C HIS A 73 -4.67 0.18 2.68
N PRO A 74 -5.52 1.05 3.24
CA PRO A 74 -6.38 0.68 4.35
C PRO A 74 -7.26 -0.51 3.97
N PHE A 75 -7.15 -1.60 4.73
CA PHE A 75 -7.92 -2.81 4.46
C PHE A 75 -9.35 -2.67 4.95
N GLY A 76 -10.31 -2.92 4.06
CA GLY A 76 -11.72 -2.96 4.41
C GLY A 76 -12.59 -3.51 3.28
N ARG A 77 -13.75 -4.07 3.65
CA ARG A 77 -14.65 -4.72 2.68
C ARG A 77 -15.16 -3.76 1.61
N LYS A 78 -15.29 -2.48 1.92
CA LYS A 78 -15.78 -1.45 0.99
C LYS A 78 -14.63 -0.77 0.27
N GLU A 79 -13.50 -0.62 0.95
CA GLU A 79 -12.34 0.14 0.51
C GLU A 79 -11.53 -0.69 -0.50
N ASN A 80 -11.28 -1.98 -0.22
CA ASN A 80 -10.41 -2.81 -1.06
C ASN A 80 -10.83 -2.84 -2.54
N PRO A 81 -12.12 -3.05 -2.89
CA PRO A 81 -12.52 -3.04 -4.30
C PRO A 81 -12.20 -1.72 -5.00
N LEU A 82 -12.29 -0.58 -4.30
CA LEU A 82 -12.00 0.74 -4.87
C LEU A 82 -10.51 0.91 -5.18
N TRP A 83 -9.63 0.49 -4.25
CA TRP A 83 -8.18 0.54 -4.45
C TRP A 83 -7.71 -0.39 -5.56
N ILE A 84 -8.28 -1.60 -5.65
CA ILE A 84 -7.97 -2.53 -6.74
C ILE A 84 -8.48 -1.99 -8.08
N GLN A 85 -9.69 -1.43 -8.13
CA GLN A 85 -10.21 -0.82 -9.35
C GLN A 85 -9.31 0.33 -9.81
N LYS A 86 -8.93 1.24 -8.91
CA LYS A 86 -8.03 2.35 -9.19
C LYS A 86 -6.66 1.88 -9.70
N LEU A 87 -6.08 0.84 -9.10
CA LEU A 87 -4.84 0.23 -9.60
C LEU A 87 -5.00 -0.26 -11.05
N MET A 88 -6.11 -0.93 -11.35
CA MET A 88 -6.38 -1.46 -12.70
C MET A 88 -6.57 -0.34 -13.72
N ASP A 89 -7.34 0.70 -13.37
CA ASP A 89 -7.57 1.85 -14.24
C ASP A 89 -6.26 2.57 -14.57
N GLU A 90 -5.39 2.77 -13.58
CA GLU A 90 -4.09 3.42 -13.79
C GLU A 90 -3.08 2.55 -14.54
N ARG A 91 -3.21 1.22 -14.42
CA ARG A 91 -2.44 0.30 -15.26
C ARG A 91 -2.89 0.35 -16.71
N LEU A 92 -4.19 0.44 -16.96
CA LEU A 92 -4.75 0.52 -18.31
C LEU A 92 -4.54 1.89 -18.96
N SER A 93 -4.45 2.97 -18.17
CA SER A 93 -4.10 4.32 -18.65
C SER A 93 -2.65 4.43 -19.14
N GLY A 94 -1.79 3.49 -18.74
CA GLY A 94 -0.37 3.45 -19.09
C GLY A 94 0.53 4.27 -18.16
N SER A 95 -0.02 4.83 -17.07
CA SER A 95 0.73 5.67 -16.12
C SER A 95 1.59 4.84 -15.15
N LEU A 96 1.23 3.57 -14.91
CA LEU A 96 1.97 2.64 -14.05
C LEU A 96 3.01 1.82 -14.82
N LEU A 97 4.26 1.85 -14.36
CA LEU A 97 5.33 0.99 -14.87
C LEU A 97 5.27 -0.39 -14.20
N GLN A 98 5.19 -0.42 -12.87
CA GLN A 98 5.20 -1.62 -12.04
C GLN A 98 4.40 -1.39 -10.76
N VAL A 99 3.87 -2.46 -10.17
CA VAL A 99 3.16 -2.37 -8.89
C VAL A 99 3.40 -3.61 -8.04
N CYS A 100 3.74 -3.38 -6.77
CA CYS A 100 3.63 -4.37 -5.70
C CYS A 100 2.49 -3.96 -4.77
N CYS A 101 1.51 -4.84 -4.59
CA CYS A 101 0.32 -4.57 -3.79
C CYS A 101 0.20 -5.62 -2.67
N ILE A 102 0.01 -5.18 -1.43
CA ILE A 102 -0.47 -6.05 -0.35
C ILE A 102 -1.99 -6.12 -0.45
N THR A 103 -2.51 -7.32 -0.61
CA THR A 103 -3.95 -7.60 -0.64
C THR A 103 -4.24 -8.89 0.13
N PHE A 104 -5.51 -9.14 0.40
CA PHE A 104 -5.90 -10.42 0.99
C PHE A 104 -5.55 -11.57 0.04
N ALA A 105 -4.74 -12.50 0.53
CA ALA A 105 -4.69 -13.83 -0.03
C ALA A 105 -6.03 -14.49 0.29
N SER A 106 -6.94 -14.56 -0.67
CA SER A 106 -8.21 -15.26 -0.47
C SER A 106 -7.98 -16.66 0.11
N THR A 107 -8.60 -16.97 1.24
CA THR A 107 -9.14 -18.30 1.52
C THR A 107 -10.61 -18.07 1.89
N SER A 108 -11.51 -18.50 1.00
CA SER A 108 -12.99 -18.58 1.01
C SER A 108 -13.71 -18.19 2.32
N GLU A 109 -14.86 -17.51 2.30
CA GLU A 109 -16.12 -17.95 1.67
C GLU A 109 -16.85 -16.88 0.86
#